data_AF-A0A7C4BPY7-F1
#
_entry.id   AF-A0A7C4BPY7-F1
#
_cell.length_a   1.000
_cell.length_b   1.000
_cell.length_c   1.000
_cell.angle_alpha   90.00
_cell.angle_beta   90.00
_cell.angle_gamma   90.00
#
_symmetry.space_group_name_H-M   'P 1'
#
loop_
_entity.id
_entity.type
_entity.pdbx_description
1 polymer ?
#
loop_
_entity_poly.entity_id
_entity_poly.type
_entity_poly.pdbx_seq_one_letter_code
_entity_poly.pdbx_strand_id
1 'polypeptide(L)'
;MMILEMIFMVTLAEYSAMGPLKVSEDNPRYFADNDGKVIYLTGAHTWNNLKDMGNTDPPRAFDYEGYLDFLEEYNHNFIRLWTWELTKFRYDENATYAEPFPWQRTGPGDALDGKAK
;
A
#
# COMPACT_ATOMS: atom_id res chain seq x y z
N MET A 1 -28.58 49.56 -0.88
CA MET A 1 -27.74 48.58 -1.59
C MET A 1 -26.99 47.78 -0.53
N MET A 2 -27.57 46.65 -0.10
CA MET A 2 -26.97 45.75 0.89
C MET A 2 -26.33 44.60 0.13
N ILE A 3 -25.02 44.44 0.28
CA ILE A 3 -24.30 43.29 -0.25
C ILE A 3 -24.31 42.24 0.87
N LEU A 4 -24.92 41.10 0.58
CA LEU A 4 -24.98 39.95 1.48
C LEU A 4 -23.76 39.07 1.16
N GLU A 5 -22.80 38.99 2.08
CA GLU A 5 -21.69 38.04 1.97
C GLU A 5 -22.16 36.66 2.44
N MET A 6 -22.17 35.70 1.51
CA MET A 6 -22.50 34.31 1.79
C MET A 6 -21.20 33.59 2.18
N ILE A 7 -20.99 33.40 3.48
CA ILE A 7 -19.85 32.62 3.98
C ILE A 7 -20.16 31.14 3.77
N PHE A 8 -19.49 30.51 2.81
CA PHE A 8 -19.45 29.05 2.69
C PHE A 8 -18.58 28.48 3.81
N MET A 9 -19.20 27.95 4.84
CA MET A 9 -18.54 27.10 5.84
C MET A 9 -18.27 25.74 5.19
N VAL A 10 -17.03 25.51 4.75
CA VAL A 10 -16.56 24.17 4.41
C VAL A 10 -16.25 23.46 5.72
N THR A 11 -17.14 22.57 6.15
CA THR A 11 -16.85 21.66 7.27
C THR A 11 -15.85 20.63 6.79
N LEU A 12 -14.61 20.73 7.25
CA LEU A 12 -13.67 19.62 7.18
C LEU A 12 -14.22 18.53 8.10
N ALA A 13 -14.72 17.44 7.53
CA ALA A 13 -14.99 16.25 8.32
C ALA A 13 -13.66 15.77 8.89
N GLU A 14 -13.46 15.88 10.20
CA GLU A 14 -12.40 15.14 10.86
C GLU A 14 -12.71 13.66 10.66
N TYR A 15 -11.95 13.01 9.77
CA TYR A 15 -12.01 11.57 9.63
C TYR A 15 -11.35 10.97 10.86
N SER A 16 -12.13 10.80 11.92
CA SER A 16 -11.68 10.07 13.10
C SER A 16 -11.37 8.65 12.66
N ALA A 17 -10.15 8.21 12.90
CA ALA A 17 -9.78 6.83 12.64
C ALA A 17 -10.75 5.92 13.42
N MET A 18 -11.32 4.92 12.73
CA MET A 18 -12.27 3.95 13.32
C MET A 18 -11.63 3.08 14.41
N GLY A 19 -10.32 3.18 14.61
CA GLY A 19 -9.51 2.30 15.44
C GLY A 19 -9.28 0.93 14.79
N PRO A 20 -8.62 0.00 15.50
CA PRO A 20 -8.43 -1.36 15.01
C PRO A 20 -9.75 -2.10 14.82
N LEU A 21 -9.87 -2.86 13.74
CA LEU A 21 -11.00 -3.76 13.52
C LEU A 21 -11.05 -4.84 14.61
N LYS A 22 -12.27 -5.13 15.08
CA LYS A 22 -12.55 -6.19 16.07
C LYS A 22 -13.44 -7.26 15.43
N VAL A 23 -13.52 -8.43 16.06
CA VAL A 23 -14.54 -9.42 15.70
C VAL A 23 -15.92 -8.85 16.08
N SER A 24 -16.91 -8.94 15.19
CA SER A 24 -18.28 -8.48 15.46
C SER A 24 -18.95 -9.33 16.55
N GLU A 25 -19.61 -8.67 17.51
CA GLU A 25 -20.34 -9.32 18.61
C GLU A 25 -21.63 -10.01 18.11
N ASP A 26 -22.32 -9.39 17.14
CA ASP A 26 -23.56 -9.93 16.55
C ASP A 26 -23.29 -11.15 15.65
N ASN A 27 -22.14 -11.16 14.96
CA ASN A 27 -21.74 -12.28 14.10
C ASN A 27 -20.22 -12.41 13.99
N PRO A 28 -19.60 -13.42 14.64
CA PRO A 28 -18.15 -13.54 14.74
C PRO A 28 -17.45 -13.92 13.42
N ARG A 29 -18.19 -14.06 12.31
CA ARG A 29 -17.62 -14.24 10.96
C ARG A 29 -17.17 -12.94 10.31
N TYR A 30 -17.55 -11.79 10.87
CA TYR A 30 -17.25 -10.48 10.31
C TYR A 30 -16.39 -9.64 11.26
N PHE A 31 -15.69 -8.68 10.66
CA PHE A 31 -15.07 -7.59 11.42
C PHE A 31 -16.09 -6.48 11.69
N ALA A 32 -15.86 -5.71 12.75
CA ALA A 32 -16.57 -4.49 13.06
C ALA A 32 -15.60 -3.37 13.48
N ASP A 33 -16.04 -2.12 13.32
CA ASP A 33 -15.35 -0.96 13.89
C ASP A 33 -15.64 -0.79 15.39
N ASN A 34 -15.14 0.30 15.98
CA ASN A 34 -15.35 0.59 17.39
C ASN A 34 -16.81 0.89 17.79
N ASP A 35 -17.67 1.26 16.83
CA ASP A 35 -19.10 1.50 17.06
C ASP A 35 -19.93 0.24 16.86
N GLY A 36 -19.30 -0.89 16.54
CA GLY A 36 -19.96 -2.18 16.29
C GLY A 36 -20.48 -2.33 14.86
N LYS A 37 -20.22 -1.37 13.97
CA LYS A 37 -20.65 -1.46 12.56
C LYS A 37 -19.80 -2.49 11.83
N VAL A 38 -20.47 -3.42 11.15
CA VAL A 38 -19.81 -4.47 10.35
C VAL A 38 -19.02 -3.85 9.20
N ILE A 39 -17.76 -4.30 9.05
CA ILE A 39 -16.85 -3.94 7.96
C ILE A 39 -16.57 -5.19 7.13
N TYR A 40 -16.98 -5.16 5.87
CA TYR A 40 -16.67 -6.20 4.89
C TYR A 40 -15.42 -5.80 4.11
N LEU A 41 -14.35 -6.60 4.24
CA LEU A 41 -13.08 -6.31 3.59
C LEU A 41 -13.12 -6.76 2.14
N THR A 42 -12.91 -5.81 1.23
CA THR A 42 -12.71 -6.08 -0.19
C THR A 42 -11.44 -5.39 -0.65
N GLY A 43 -10.65 -6.10 -1.44
CA GLY A 43 -9.34 -5.60 -1.84
C GLY A 43 -8.80 -6.33 -3.05
N ALA A 44 -7.78 -5.72 -3.65
CA ALA A 44 -6.96 -6.30 -4.71
C ALA A 44 -5.48 -6.14 -4.34
N HIS A 45 -4.61 -7.00 -4.87
CA HIS A 45 -3.17 -6.91 -4.63
C HIS A 45 -2.36 -7.37 -5.84
N THR A 46 -1.13 -6.87 -5.92
CA THR A 46 -0.10 -7.34 -6.85
C THR A 46 1.18 -7.65 -6.07
N TRP A 47 2.19 -8.23 -6.71
CA TRP A 47 3.50 -8.43 -6.07
C TRP A 47 4.25 -7.12 -5.80
N ASN A 48 4.00 -6.10 -6.63
CA ASN A 48 4.80 -4.89 -6.67
C ASN A 48 4.22 -3.74 -5.84
N ASN A 49 3.07 -3.94 -5.20
CA ASN A 49 2.34 -2.87 -4.50
C ASN A 49 2.99 -2.43 -3.17
N LEU A 50 4.15 -2.99 -2.80
CA LEU A 50 4.99 -2.53 -1.69
C LEU A 50 6.45 -2.31 -2.09
N LYS A 51 6.99 -3.18 -2.96
CA LYS A 51 8.34 -3.05 -3.51
C LYS A 51 8.28 -3.08 -5.03
N ASP A 52 9.07 -2.22 -5.66
CA ASP A 52 9.27 -2.26 -7.10
C ASP A 52 9.98 -3.56 -7.46
N MET A 53 9.42 -4.31 -8.41
CA MET A 53 10.04 -5.54 -8.90
C MET A 53 9.98 -5.60 -10.43
N GLY A 54 11.08 -6.02 -11.06
CA GLY A 54 11.15 -6.04 -12.52
C GLY A 54 12.43 -6.65 -13.06
N ASN A 55 12.52 -6.74 -14.38
CA ASN A 55 13.66 -7.33 -15.10
C ASN A 55 14.83 -6.35 -15.35
N THR A 56 14.74 -5.15 -14.80
CA THR A 56 15.72 -4.06 -14.92
C THR A 56 16.31 -3.74 -13.54
N ASP A 57 17.49 -3.13 -13.52
CA ASP A 57 18.18 -2.73 -12.30
C ASP A 57 18.63 -1.25 -12.40
N PRO A 58 17.94 -0.30 -11.74
CA PRO A 58 16.78 -0.49 -10.86
C PRO A 58 15.51 -0.99 -11.58
N PRO A 59 14.60 -1.72 -10.91
CA PRO A 59 13.31 -2.06 -11.48
C PRO A 59 12.47 -0.80 -11.73
N ARG A 60 11.53 -0.89 -12.67
CA ARG A 60 10.59 0.20 -12.93
C ARG A 60 9.73 0.45 -11.69
N ALA A 61 9.61 1.73 -11.32
CA ALA A 61 8.71 2.18 -10.27
C ALA A 61 7.27 1.74 -10.54
N PHE A 62 6.62 1.18 -9.52
CA PHE A 62 5.21 0.84 -9.52
C PHE A 62 4.36 2.10 -9.54
N ASP A 63 3.34 2.12 -10.39
CA ASP A 63 2.38 3.22 -10.45
C ASP A 63 1.40 3.12 -9.26
N TYR A 64 1.84 3.62 -8.12
CA TYR A 64 1.07 3.52 -6.88
C TYR A 64 -0.17 4.42 -6.91
N GLU A 65 -0.10 5.59 -7.54
CA GLU A 65 -1.24 6.49 -7.70
C GLU A 65 -2.33 5.84 -8.55
N GLY A 66 -1.98 5.31 -9.74
CA GLY A 66 -2.93 4.59 -10.58
C GLY A 66 -3.48 3.32 -9.91
N TYR A 67 -2.70 2.68 -9.05
CA TYR A 67 -3.19 1.56 -8.24
C TYR A 67 -4.21 2.01 -7.19
N LEU A 68 -4.00 3.13 -6.50
CA LEU A 68 -4.98 3.67 -5.56
C LEU A 68 -6.26 4.11 -6.27
N ASP A 69 -6.15 4.79 -7.42
CA ASP A 69 -7.30 5.17 -8.25
C ASP A 69 -8.12 3.93 -8.65
N PHE A 70 -7.45 2.85 -9.06
CA PHE A 70 -8.09 1.57 -9.35
C PHE A 70 -8.82 1.00 -8.11
N LEU A 71 -8.20 1.03 -6.93
CA LEU A 71 -8.84 0.53 -5.72
C LEU A 71 -10.09 1.35 -5.35
N GLU A 72 -10.03 2.68 -5.49
CA GLU A 72 -11.17 3.56 -5.26
C GLU A 72 -12.29 3.31 -6.28
N GLU A 73 -11.97 3.19 -7.57
CA GLU A 73 -12.93 2.93 -8.65
C GLU A 73 -13.77 1.67 -8.36
N TYR A 74 -13.14 0.62 -7.80
CA TYR A 74 -13.81 -0.64 -7.45
C TYR A 74 -14.25 -0.74 -5.99
N ASN A 75 -14.23 0.35 -5.23
CA ASN A 75 -14.66 0.43 -3.82
C ASN A 75 -13.92 -0.54 -2.88
N HIS A 76 -12.63 -0.76 -3.11
CA HIS A 76 -11.77 -1.53 -2.23
C HIS A 76 -11.38 -0.73 -0.98
N ASN A 77 -11.37 -1.42 0.17
CA ASN A 77 -11.08 -0.84 1.49
C ASN A 77 -9.96 -1.59 2.23
N PHE A 78 -9.30 -2.52 1.55
CA PHE A 78 -8.24 -3.36 2.09
C PHE A 78 -7.14 -3.57 1.04
N ILE A 79 -5.88 -3.47 1.46
CA ILE A 79 -4.71 -3.76 0.63
C ILE A 79 -3.86 -4.81 1.34
N ARG A 80 -3.55 -5.90 0.64
CA ARG A 80 -2.49 -6.82 1.05
C ARG A 80 -1.19 -6.42 0.37
N LEU A 81 -0.16 -6.16 1.17
CA LEU A 81 1.17 -5.80 0.71
C LEU A 81 2.10 -7.01 0.73
N TRP A 82 2.95 -7.17 -0.29
CA TRP A 82 3.94 -8.23 -0.37
C TRP A 82 5.36 -7.67 -0.28
N THR A 83 6.14 -8.14 0.68
CA THR A 83 7.58 -7.86 0.74
C THR A 83 8.37 -8.99 0.08
N TRP A 84 9.61 -8.66 -0.31
CA TRP A 84 10.59 -9.60 -0.83
C TRP A 84 11.98 -9.24 -0.30
N GLU A 85 12.69 -10.21 0.24
CA GLU A 85 13.96 -10.00 0.94
C GLU A 85 15.19 -10.23 0.04
N LEU A 86 14.98 -10.79 -1.15
CA LEU A 86 16.03 -11.01 -2.15
C LEU A 86 16.14 -9.80 -3.07
N THR A 87 17.34 -9.22 -3.15
CA THR A 87 17.63 -8.05 -4.01
C THR A 87 17.66 -8.41 -5.49
N LYS A 88 17.98 -9.67 -5.78
CA LYS A 88 18.02 -10.26 -7.11
C LYS A 88 17.64 -11.74 -7.01
N PHE A 89 16.71 -12.19 -7.83
CA PHE A 89 16.22 -13.57 -7.88
C PHE A 89 15.80 -13.95 -9.30
N ARG A 90 15.34 -15.19 -9.50
CA ARG A 90 14.90 -15.71 -10.81
C ARG A 90 13.66 -16.58 -10.61
N TYR A 91 12.59 -16.28 -11.33
CA TYR A 91 11.48 -17.23 -11.52
C TYR A 91 11.64 -18.04 -12.80
N ASP A 92 12.34 -17.48 -13.79
CA ASP A 92 12.62 -18.06 -15.09
C ASP A 92 14.09 -17.81 -15.48
N GLU A 93 14.40 -17.86 -16.78
CA GLU A 93 15.75 -17.62 -17.30
C GLU A 93 16.22 -16.16 -17.13
N ASN A 94 15.34 -15.23 -16.78
CA ASN A 94 15.62 -13.82 -16.58
C ASN A 94 15.82 -13.49 -15.09
N ALA A 95 16.69 -12.50 -14.82
CA ALA A 95 16.87 -11.98 -13.48
C ALA A 95 15.75 -10.98 -13.17
N THR A 96 15.20 -11.08 -11.97
CA THR A 96 14.28 -10.12 -11.38
C THR A 96 14.97 -9.41 -10.24
N TYR A 97 14.85 -8.10 -10.21
CA TYR A 97 15.39 -7.21 -9.19
C TYR A 97 14.23 -6.67 -8.36
N ALA A 98 14.50 -6.39 -7.08
CA ALA A 98 13.53 -5.78 -6.17
C ALA A 98 14.17 -4.61 -5.43
N GLU A 99 13.41 -3.55 -5.17
CA GLU A 99 13.83 -2.41 -4.33
C GLU A 99 12.59 -1.62 -3.82
N PRO A 100 12.69 -0.73 -2.82
CA PRO A 100 13.86 -0.40 -2.01
C PRO A 100 14.13 -1.43 -0.89
N PHE A 101 15.31 -1.32 -0.29
CA PHE A 101 15.66 -2.02 0.94
C PHE A 101 16.07 -1.02 2.04
N PRO A 102 15.73 -1.30 3.31
CA PRO A 102 15.95 -0.35 4.40
C PRO A 102 17.41 -0.24 4.85
N TRP A 103 18.30 -1.11 4.38
CA TRP A 103 19.72 -1.10 4.75
C TRP A 103 20.58 -0.38 3.71
N GLN A 104 21.56 0.37 4.20
CA GLN A 104 22.60 0.97 3.36
C GLN A 104 23.66 -0.07 2.99
N ARG A 105 24.24 0.11 1.80
CA ARG A 105 25.31 -0.75 1.27
C ARG A 105 26.67 -0.04 1.34
N THR A 106 27.24 0.04 2.54
CA THR A 106 28.48 0.80 2.84
C THR A 106 29.70 -0.09 3.15
N GLY A 107 29.56 -1.41 3.10
CA GLY A 107 30.63 -2.35 3.45
C GLY A 107 31.70 -2.48 2.36
N PRO A 108 32.93 -2.90 2.71
CA PRO A 108 33.97 -3.17 1.72
C PRO A 108 33.65 -4.41 0.88
N GLY A 109 33.79 -4.27 -0.45
CA GLY A 109 33.61 -5.33 -1.43
C GLY A 109 32.16 -5.57 -1.85
N ASP A 110 31.97 -6.61 -2.66
CA ASP A 110 30.69 -6.89 -3.33
C ASP A 110 29.83 -7.90 -2.57
N ALA A 111 28.51 -7.68 -2.58
CA ALA A 111 27.46 -8.58 -2.16
C ALA A 111 27.16 -9.63 -3.24
N LEU A 112 26.28 -10.59 -2.92
CA LEU A 112 25.94 -11.71 -3.82
C LEU A 112 25.23 -11.27 -5.11
N ASP A 113 24.68 -10.06 -5.14
CA ASP A 113 24.09 -9.47 -6.34
C ASP A 113 25.09 -8.64 -7.16
N GLY A 114 26.37 -8.57 -6.73
CA GLY A 114 27.43 -7.83 -7.40
C GLY A 114 27.45 -6.33 -7.09
N LYS A 115 26.61 -5.84 -6.18
CA LYS A 115 26.63 -4.45 -5.68
C LYS A 115 27.40 -4.35 -4.37
N ALA A 116 27.64 -3.14 -3.86
CA ALA A 116 28.24 -2.96 -2.53
C ALA A 116 27.48 -3.73 -1.44
N LYS A 117 28.21 -4.19 -0.42
CA LYS A 117 27.65 -4.84 0.78
C LYS A 117 26.91 -3.86 1.67
#